data_AF-A0A101WHZ6-F1
#
_entry.id   AF-A0A101WHZ6-F1
#
_cell.length_a   1.000
_cell.length_b   1.000
_cell.length_c   1.000
_cell.angle_alpha   90.00
_cell.angle_beta   90.00
_cell.angle_gamma   90.00
#
_symmetry.space_group_name_H-M   'P 1'
#
loop_
_entity.id
_entity.type
_entity.pdbx_description
1 polymer ?
#
loop_
_entity_poly.entity_id
_entity_poly.type
_entity_poly.pdbx_seq_one_letter_code
_entity_poly.pdbx_strand_id
1 'polypeptide(L)' 'MLEELKKILKRKGTSRFRGVTYRKKSNRWVARITIDGQRLALGYFVTEEDAARAYNEAYLKYRNREDVPNFI' A
#
# COMPACT_ATOMS: atom_id res chain seq x y z
N MET A 1 -15.79 18.76 -17.94
CA MET A 1 -14.50 19.04 -17.28
C MET A 1 -14.40 18.49 -15.86
N LEU A 2 -15.36 18.74 -14.96
CA LEU A 2 -15.32 18.22 -13.58
C LEU A 2 -15.33 16.67 -13.46
N GLU A 3 -15.95 15.98 -14.41
CA GLU A 3 -16.07 14.52 -14.40
C GLU A 3 -14.75 13.79 -14.70
N GLU A 4 -13.88 14.38 -15.54
CA GLU A 4 -12.53 13.86 -15.81
C GLU A 4 -11.59 14.06 -14.63
N LEU A 5 -11.68 15.20 -13.95
CA LEU A 5 -10.89 15.48 -12.75
C LEU A 5 -11.22 14.51 -11.61
N LYS A 6 -12.50 14.16 -11.43
CA LYS A 6 -12.94 13.15 -10.44
C LYS A 6 -12.38 11.76 -10.75
N LYS A 7 -12.18 11.42 -12.03
CA LYS A 7 -11.62 10.14 -12.49
C LYS A 7 -10.12 10.05 -12.20
N ILE A 8 -9.39 11.15 -12.39
CA ILE A 8 -7.97 11.29 -12.08
C ILE A 8 -7.72 11.32 -10.56
N LEU A 9 -8.58 12.01 -9.80
CA LEU A 9 -8.53 12.11 -8.35
C LEU A 9 -9.11 10.89 -7.62
N LYS A 10 -9.66 9.91 -8.35
CA LYS A 10 -10.23 8.69 -7.77
C LYS A 10 -9.10 7.84 -7.20
N ARG A 11 -8.74 8.12 -5.93
CA ARG A 11 -7.83 7.31 -5.14
C ARG A 11 -8.27 5.85 -5.24
N LYS A 12 -7.43 5.00 -5.84
CA LYS A 12 -7.66 3.56 -5.93
C LYS A 12 -7.39 2.94 -4.55
N GLY A 13 -8.36 3.03 -3.65
CA GLY A 13 -8.27 2.46 -2.31
C GLY A 13 -9.34 3.01 -1.37
N THR A 14 -9.62 2.28 -0.30
CA THR A 14 -10.51 2.73 0.77
C THR A 14 -9.79 3.55 1.85
N SER A 15 -8.49 3.81 1.64
CA SER A 15 -7.60 4.44 2.61
C SER A 15 -6.97 5.70 2.01
N ARG A 16 -6.59 6.64 2.88
CA ARG A 16 -5.75 7.78 2.50
C ARG A 16 -4.28 7.37 2.28
N PHE A 17 -3.85 6.23 2.82
CA PHE A 17 -2.47 5.76 2.78
C PHE A 17 -2.28 4.74 1.66
N ARG A 18 -1.14 4.85 0.96
CA ARG A 18 -0.76 3.89 -0.09
C ARG A 18 -0.55 2.51 0.51
N GLY A 19 -1.04 1.48 -0.18
CA GLY A 19 -0.89 0.08 0.26
C GLY A 19 -1.79 -0.31 1.43
N VAL A 20 -2.62 0.61 1.94
CA VAL A 20 -3.58 0.33 3.01
C VAL A 20 -4.97 0.16 2.43
N THR A 21 -5.71 -0.84 2.89
CA THR A 21 -7.08 -1.13 2.44
C THR A 21 -7.91 -1.66 3.59
N TYR A 22 -9.15 -1.20 3.68
CA TYR A 22 -10.10 -1.62 4.69
C TYR A 22 -10.86 -2.86 4.23
N ARG A 23 -10.79 -3.92 5.00
CA ARG A 23 -11.46 -5.19 4.75
C ARG A 23 -12.73 -5.27 5.57
N LYS A 24 -13.87 -4.91 4.95
CA LYS A 24 -15.21 -4.93 5.57
C LYS A 24 -15.57 -6.26 6.23
N LYS A 25 -15.26 -7.39 5.58
CA LYS A 25 -15.55 -8.76 6.10
C LYS A 25 -14.93 -9.05 7.46
N SER A 26 -13.78 -8.46 7.78
CA SER A 26 -13.08 -8.68 9.05
C SER A 26 -13.04 -7.43 9.92
N ASN A 27 -13.69 -6.35 9.50
CA ASN A 27 -13.65 -5.04 10.17
C ASN A 27 -12.23 -4.55 10.49
N ARG A 28 -11.27 -4.82 9.60
CA ARG A 28 -9.82 -4.58 9.82
C ARG A 28 -9.18 -3.86 8.65
N TRP A 29 -8.17 -3.05 8.95
CA TRP A 29 -7.27 -2.44 7.98
C TRP A 29 -6.19 -3.43 7.57
N VAL A 30 -5.79 -3.43 6.32
CA VAL A 30 -4.83 -4.36 5.76
C VAL A 30 -3.75 -3.55 5.06
N ALA A 31 -2.50 -3.78 5.44
CA ALA A 31 -1.35 -3.22 4.76
C ALA A 31 -0.79 -4.25 3.77
N ARG A 32 -0.48 -3.80 2.56
CA ARG A 32 0.09 -4.62 1.48
C ARG A 32 1.14 -3.82 0.72
N ILE A 33 2.22 -4.47 0.38
CA ILE A 33 3.29 -3.92 -0.46
C ILE A 33 3.49 -4.81 -1.69
N THR A 34 3.93 -4.22 -2.80
CA THR A 34 4.32 -4.97 -4.00
C THR A 34 5.80 -4.76 -4.22
N ILE A 35 6.57 -5.86 -4.20
CA ILE A 35 8.02 -5.89 -4.39
C ILE A 35 8.28 -6.87 -5.53
N ASP A 36 9.01 -6.45 -6.57
CA ASP A 36 9.36 -7.29 -7.72
C ASP A 36 8.16 -8.01 -8.37
N GLY A 37 7.03 -7.30 -8.49
CA GLY A 37 5.77 -7.83 -9.02
C GLY A 37 5.00 -8.77 -8.06
N GLN A 38 5.59 -9.14 -6.92
CA GLN A 38 4.96 -9.97 -5.90
C GLN A 38 4.25 -9.13 -4.85
N ARG A 39 2.99 -9.49 -4.55
CA ARG A 39 2.18 -8.82 -3.51
C ARG A 39 2.36 -9.52 -2.17
N LEU A 40 2.94 -8.80 -1.21
CA LEU A 40 3.06 -9.24 0.18
C LEU A 40 2.01 -8.55 1.05
N ALA A 41 1.29 -9.34 1.85
CA ALA A 41 0.43 -8.83 2.91
C ALA A 41 1.27 -8.64 4.18
N LEU A 42 1.27 -7.41 4.71
CA LEU A 42 2.07 -7.02 5.87
C LEU A 42 1.34 -7.28 7.18
N GLY A 43 0.01 -7.34 7.15
CA GLY A 43 -0.79 -7.68 8.32
C GLY A 43 -2.21 -7.13 8.28
N TYR A 44 -2.94 -7.42 9.36
CA TYR A 44 -4.28 -6.91 9.64
C TYR A 44 -4.23 -6.07 10.91
N PHE A 45 -4.77 -4.86 10.85
CA PHE A 45 -4.68 -3.85 11.88
C PHE A 45 -6.07 -3.34 12.25
N VAL A 46 -6.20 -2.82 13.47
CA VAL A 46 -7.44 -2.24 13.98
C VAL A 46 -7.62 -0.81 13.46
N THR A 47 -6.52 -0.06 13.32
CA THR A 47 -6.52 1.33 12.86
C THR A 47 -5.89 1.49 11.47
N GLU A 48 -6.25 2.57 10.80
CA GLU A 48 -5.70 2.92 9.49
C GLU A 48 -4.21 3.28 9.62
N GLU A 49 -3.86 3.96 10.70
CA GLU A 49 -2.53 4.46 11.05
C GLU A 49 -1.55 3.32 11.35
N ASP A 50 -1.98 2.29 12.08
CA ASP A 50 -1.17 1.09 12.32
C ASP A 50 -0.79 0.39 11.02
N ALA A 51 -1.76 0.25 10.11
CA ALA A 51 -1.52 -0.33 8.80
C ALA A 51 -0.54 0.53 7.98
N ALA A 52 -0.67 1.86 8.06
CA ALA A 52 0.24 2.79 7.39
C ALA A 52 1.67 2.70 7.94
N ARG A 53 1.84 2.57 9.27
CA ARG A 53 3.15 2.36 9.91
C ARG A 53 3.81 1.08 9.41
N ALA A 54 3.08 -0.03 9.41
CA ALA A 54 3.60 -1.31 8.92
C ALA A 54 3.99 -1.24 7.43
N TYR A 55 3.23 -0.53 6.60
CA TYR A 55 3.61 -0.27 5.21
C TYR A 55 4.92 0.52 5.11
N ASN A 56 5.07 1.58 5.90
CA ASN A 56 6.27 2.42 5.87
C ASN A 56 7.52 1.65 6.33
N GLU A 57 7.41 0.86 7.39
CA GLU A 57 8.49 -0.02 7.87
C GLU A 57 8.89 -1.05 6.82
N ALA A 58 7.91 -1.71 6.19
CA ALA A 58 8.18 -2.63 5.09
C ALA A 58 8.83 -1.92 3.91
N TYR A 59 8.33 -0.74 3.54
CA TYR A 59 8.91 0.06 2.47
C TYR A 59 10.38 0.40 2.76
N LEU A 60 10.72 0.86 3.96
CA LEU A 60 12.10 1.13 4.36
C LEU A 60 12.96 -0.14 4.34
N LYS A 61 12.42 -1.26 4.83
CA LYS A 61 13.10 -2.56 4.83
C LYS A 61 13.43 -3.04 3.41
N TYR A 62 12.50 -2.89 2.47
CA TYR A 62 12.69 -3.33 1.08
C TYR A 62 13.37 -2.28 0.19
N ARG A 63 13.38 -1.00 0.58
CA ARG A 63 14.07 0.09 -0.15
C ARG A 63 15.59 -0.08 -0.15
N ASN A 64 16.15 -0.68 0.90
CA ASN A 64 17.60 -0.90 1.02
C ASN A 64 18.10 -2.18 0.30
N ARG A 65 17.28 -2.82 -0.54
CA ARG A 65 17.79 -3.75 -1.56
C ARG A 65 18.36 -2.96 -2.75
N GLU A 66 19.49 -2.31 -2.54
CA GLU A 66 20.43 -2.01 -3.63
C GLU A 66 21.34 -3.24 -3.89
N ASP A 67 20.75 -4.40 -4.16
CA ASP A 67 21.41 -5.38 -5.03
C ASP A 67 20.83 -5.15 -6.41
N VAL A 68 21.34 -4.14 -7.09
CA VAL A 68 21.07 -3.88 -8.49
C VAL A 68 22.00 -4.76 -9.34
N PRO A 69 21.46 -5.65 -10.19
CA PRO A 69 22.10 -5.93 -11.45
C PRO A 69 21.31 -5.19 -12.53
N ASN A 70 21.97 -4.16 -13.06
CA ASN A 70 21.77 -3.60 -14.38
C ASN A 70 21.33 -4.69 -15.39
N PHE A 71 20.16 -4.54 -16.00
CA PHE A 71 19.83 -5.26 -17.23
C PHE A 71 19.18 -4.31 -18.24
N ILE A 72 20.07 -3.75 -19.07
CA ILE A 72 19.98 -3.30 -20.48
C ILE A 72 18.70 -2.57 -20.91
#